data_AF-A0A350CXK8-F1
#
_entry.id   AF-A0A350CXK8-F1
#
_cell.length_a   1.000
_cell.length_b   1.000
_cell.length_c   1.000
_cell.angle_alpha   90.00
_cell.angle_beta   90.00
_cell.angle_gamma   90.00
#
_symmetry.space_group_name_H-M   'P 1'
#
loop_
_entity.id
_entity.type
_entity.pdbx_description
1 polymer ?
#
loop_
_entity_poly.entity_id
_entity_poly.type
_entity_poly.pdbx_seq_one_letter_code
_entity_poly.pdbx_strand_id
1 'polypeptide(L)'
;GGMGAYSPAPVVTPEIYQMVMDQIIYPTVRGMKEDGIVFTGFLYAGLMISKDASGKPTVKTLEFNCRFGDPETQPIMSRLKSDFSELIEAGIDGSLDKVIAEWDPRCALGVVLASKGYPTAPRKGDVISGTELQGDDTITFHAGTKFNDKGELVTSGGRVLCVVGLGDDLHQARDKAYKALDKIHFDGMQYRKDIGHRAL
;
A
#
# COMPACT_ATOMS: atom_id res chain seq x y z
N GLY A 1 -3.75 -4.06 12.21
CA GLY A 1 -3.51 -3.98 10.75
C GLY A 1 -3.11 -2.57 10.37
N GLY A 2 -2.50 -2.39 9.19
CA GLY A 2 -1.99 -1.11 8.72
C GLY A 2 -3.08 -0.05 8.58
N MET A 3 -2.81 1.15 9.13
CA MET A 3 -3.74 2.31 9.12
C MET A 3 -3.37 3.36 8.05
N GLY A 4 -2.34 3.09 7.27
CA GLY A 4 -1.88 3.95 6.19
C GLY A 4 -0.51 3.51 5.71
N ALA A 5 -0.16 3.91 4.50
CA ALA A 5 1.11 3.62 3.85
C ALA A 5 1.45 4.75 2.89
N TYR A 6 2.71 4.83 2.45
CA TYR A 6 3.12 5.80 1.45
C TYR A 6 4.20 5.20 0.56
N SER A 7 4.32 5.75 -0.65
CA SER A 7 5.27 5.33 -1.67
C SER A 7 5.79 6.55 -2.44
N PRO A 8 7.10 6.64 -2.73
CA PRO A 8 8.16 5.74 -2.29
C PRO A 8 8.51 5.93 -0.79
N ALA A 9 9.17 4.94 -0.19
CA ALA A 9 9.67 5.02 1.18
C ALA A 9 11.14 5.50 1.18
N PRO A 10 11.48 6.68 1.73
CA PRO A 10 12.82 7.25 1.62
C PRO A 10 13.88 6.50 2.42
N VAL A 11 13.47 5.62 3.34
CA VAL A 11 14.36 4.71 4.07
C VAL A 11 15.02 3.68 3.14
N VAL A 12 14.41 3.38 1.98
CA VAL A 12 14.95 2.46 0.97
C VAL A 12 15.79 3.27 -0.01
N THR A 13 17.02 3.61 0.40
CA THR A 13 18.01 4.24 -0.47
C THR A 13 18.47 3.26 -1.57
N PRO A 14 19.16 3.72 -2.64
CA PRO A 14 19.73 2.82 -3.64
C PRO A 14 20.65 1.73 -3.07
N GLU A 15 21.43 2.06 -2.03
CA GLU A 15 22.26 1.10 -1.30
C GLU A 15 21.42 0.03 -0.60
N ILE A 16 20.37 0.45 0.14
CA ILE A 16 19.44 -0.47 0.80
C ILE A 16 18.70 -1.34 -0.21
N TYR A 17 18.23 -0.75 -1.31
CA TYR A 17 17.56 -1.47 -2.39
C TYR A 17 18.46 -2.58 -2.94
N GLN A 18 19.72 -2.27 -3.25
CA GLN A 18 20.66 -3.25 -3.77
C GLN A 18 20.91 -4.37 -2.75
N MET A 19 21.11 -4.03 -1.47
CA MET A 19 21.25 -5.02 -0.40
C MET A 19 20.02 -5.94 -0.30
N VAL A 20 18.82 -5.39 -0.37
CA VAL A 20 17.55 -6.15 -0.35
C VAL A 20 17.48 -7.11 -1.53
N MET A 21 17.79 -6.63 -2.73
CA MET A 21 17.74 -7.47 -3.94
C MET A 21 18.75 -8.62 -3.87
N ASP A 22 20.00 -8.33 -3.51
CA ASP A 22 21.10 -9.30 -3.55
C ASP A 22 21.06 -10.30 -2.39
N GLN A 23 20.60 -9.88 -1.21
CA GLN A 23 20.66 -10.72 0.00
C GLN A 23 19.32 -11.36 0.35
N ILE A 24 18.20 -10.85 -0.17
CA ILE A 24 16.86 -11.30 0.21
C ILE A 24 16.07 -11.75 -1.03
N ILE A 25 15.77 -10.85 -1.97
CA ILE A 25 14.82 -11.14 -3.04
C ILE A 25 15.37 -12.19 -4.03
N TYR A 26 16.55 -11.95 -4.62
CA TYR A 26 17.12 -12.90 -5.57
C TYR A 26 17.47 -14.25 -4.92
N PRO A 27 18.09 -14.32 -3.72
CA PRO A 27 18.32 -15.61 -3.07
C PRO A 27 17.03 -16.37 -2.75
N THR A 28 15.97 -15.68 -2.33
CA THR A 28 14.67 -16.33 -2.04
C THR A 28 14.09 -16.99 -3.30
N VAL A 29 14.01 -16.24 -4.40
CA VAL A 29 13.43 -16.75 -5.66
C VAL A 29 14.31 -17.85 -6.27
N ARG A 30 15.65 -17.70 -6.21
CA ARG A 30 16.58 -18.72 -6.72
C ARG A 30 16.56 -19.99 -5.87
N GLY A 31 16.59 -19.89 -4.55
CA GLY A 31 16.53 -21.03 -3.65
C GLY A 31 15.24 -21.83 -3.82
N MET A 32 14.10 -21.16 -3.92
CA MET A 32 12.83 -21.79 -4.25
C MET A 32 12.85 -22.56 -5.59
N LYS A 33 13.50 -22.00 -6.60
CA LYS A 33 13.71 -22.68 -7.89
C LYS A 33 14.65 -23.89 -7.75
N GLU A 34 15.72 -23.79 -6.98
CA GLU A 34 16.67 -24.89 -6.71
C GLU A 34 16.00 -26.06 -5.98
N ASP A 35 15.07 -25.76 -5.07
CA ASP A 35 14.23 -26.76 -4.39
C ASP A 35 13.14 -27.37 -5.29
N GLY A 36 13.01 -26.91 -6.55
CA GLY A 36 11.99 -27.37 -7.50
C GLY A 36 10.59 -26.80 -7.25
N ILE A 37 10.48 -25.77 -6.41
CA ILE A 37 9.20 -25.12 -6.01
C ILE A 37 9.23 -23.67 -6.48
N VAL A 38 9.11 -23.44 -7.80
CA VAL A 38 9.19 -22.09 -8.36
C VAL A 38 8.08 -21.18 -7.80
N PHE A 39 8.46 -20.02 -7.26
CA PHE A 39 7.50 -19.00 -6.83
C PHE A 39 6.98 -18.21 -8.03
N THR A 40 5.67 -18.07 -8.15
CA THR A 40 5.03 -17.16 -9.11
C THR A 40 3.97 -16.32 -8.39
N GLY A 41 3.90 -15.04 -8.73
CA GLY A 41 2.98 -14.07 -8.13
C GLY A 41 3.68 -12.97 -7.34
N PHE A 42 2.95 -12.36 -6.39
CA PHE A 42 3.45 -11.25 -5.58
C PHE A 42 4.18 -11.74 -4.33
N LEU A 43 5.49 -11.50 -4.28
CA LEU A 43 6.30 -11.73 -3.09
C LEU A 43 6.38 -10.44 -2.26
N TYR A 44 5.62 -10.40 -1.17
CA TYR A 44 5.72 -9.33 -0.17
C TYR A 44 6.79 -9.69 0.86
N ALA A 45 7.85 -8.90 0.95
CA ALA A 45 8.89 -9.04 1.96
C ALA A 45 8.74 -7.93 3.00
N GLY A 46 8.37 -8.30 4.23
CA GLY A 46 8.39 -7.40 5.37
C GLY A 46 9.82 -7.21 5.84
N LEU A 47 10.34 -5.98 5.80
CA LEU A 47 11.75 -5.69 6.10
C LEU A 47 11.90 -4.82 7.35
N MET A 48 12.92 -5.13 8.15
CA MET A 48 13.42 -4.25 9.19
C MET A 48 14.77 -3.68 8.75
N ILE A 49 14.79 -2.37 8.48
CA ILE A 49 15.99 -1.62 8.11
C ILE A 49 16.49 -0.90 9.36
N SER A 50 17.76 -1.10 9.70
CA SER A 50 18.38 -0.46 10.86
C SER A 50 19.85 -0.14 10.59
N LYS A 51 20.55 0.43 11.56
CA LYS A 51 22.01 0.64 11.51
C LYS A 51 22.67 -0.18 12.61
N ASP A 52 23.79 -0.81 12.31
CA ASP A 52 24.60 -1.49 13.32
C ASP A 52 25.39 -0.48 14.19
N ALA A 53 26.18 -1.00 15.14
CA ALA A 53 27.00 -0.17 16.02
C ALA A 53 28.06 0.69 15.29
N SER A 54 28.44 0.31 14.06
CA SER A 54 29.36 1.08 13.22
C SER A 54 28.63 2.13 12.36
N GLY A 55 27.30 2.17 12.40
CA GLY A 55 26.47 3.04 11.57
C GLY A 55 26.17 2.49 10.19
N LYS A 56 26.63 1.28 9.85
CA LYS A 56 26.38 0.64 8.57
C LYS A 56 24.93 0.16 8.49
N PRO A 57 24.24 0.34 7.36
CA PRO A 57 22.90 -0.19 7.19
C PRO A 57 22.86 -1.71 7.32
N THR A 58 21.82 -2.21 7.96
CA THR A 58 21.48 -3.63 8.02
C THR A 58 20.02 -3.81 7.64
N VAL A 59 19.73 -4.91 6.94
CA VAL A 59 18.38 -5.27 6.52
C VAL A 59 18.11 -6.69 6.97
N LYS A 60 16.97 -6.92 7.62
CA LYS A 60 16.51 -8.25 8.01
C LYS A 60 15.10 -8.49 7.52
N THR A 61 14.84 -9.68 7.00
CA THR A 61 13.49 -10.13 6.69
C THR A 61 12.75 -10.45 7.99
N LEU A 62 11.60 -9.83 8.19
CA LEU A 62 10.67 -10.17 9.26
C LEU A 62 9.78 -11.34 8.86
N GLU A 63 9.17 -11.23 7.67
CA GLU A 63 8.27 -12.24 7.13
C GLU A 63 8.15 -12.10 5.62
N PHE A 64 7.65 -13.17 4.99
CA PHE A 64 7.15 -13.14 3.62
C PHE A 64 5.63 -13.34 3.61
N ASN A 65 4.97 -12.68 2.67
CA ASN A 65 3.58 -12.93 2.33
C ASN A 65 3.43 -13.09 0.81
N CYS A 66 2.44 -13.87 0.36
CA CYS A 66 2.28 -14.25 -1.05
C CYS A 66 1.18 -13.46 -1.76
N ARG A 67 0.90 -12.25 -1.29
CA ARG A 67 -0.05 -11.31 -1.91
C ARG A 67 0.46 -9.89 -1.75
N PHE A 68 -0.15 -9.01 -2.52
CA PHE A 68 -0.11 -7.57 -2.28
C PHE A 68 -0.34 -7.22 -0.80
N GLY A 69 0.51 -6.32 -0.29
CA GLY A 69 0.33 -5.70 1.02
C GLY A 69 -0.94 -4.85 1.04
N ASP A 70 -1.49 -4.63 2.22
CA ASP A 70 -2.67 -3.78 2.39
C ASP A 70 -2.55 -3.05 3.74
N PRO A 71 -2.40 -1.72 3.76
CA PRO A 71 -2.74 -0.77 2.70
C PRO A 71 -1.59 -0.31 1.78
N GLU A 72 -0.49 -1.07 1.68
CA GLU A 72 0.67 -0.66 0.88
C GLU A 72 0.41 -0.61 -0.63
N THR A 73 -0.47 -1.48 -1.13
CA THR A 73 -0.75 -1.58 -2.58
C THR A 73 -1.45 -0.36 -3.13
N GLN A 74 -2.33 0.27 -2.34
CA GLN A 74 -3.11 1.44 -2.75
C GLN A 74 -2.20 2.58 -3.23
N PRO A 75 -1.24 3.12 -2.43
CA PRO A 75 -0.32 4.15 -2.90
C PRO A 75 0.71 3.65 -3.94
N ILE A 76 1.08 2.36 -3.95
CA ILE A 76 1.96 1.81 -5.01
C ILE A 76 1.24 1.88 -6.36
N MET A 77 0.02 1.33 -6.44
CA MET A 77 -0.75 1.27 -7.67
C MET A 77 -1.21 2.63 -8.15
N SER A 78 -1.44 3.59 -7.24
CA SER A 78 -1.69 4.99 -7.62
C SER A 78 -0.54 5.64 -8.37
N ARG A 79 0.68 5.09 -8.28
CA ARG A 79 1.87 5.60 -8.99
C ARG A 79 2.25 4.77 -10.21
N LEU A 80 1.61 3.64 -10.48
CA LEU A 80 1.98 2.80 -11.63
C LEU A 80 1.50 3.49 -12.92
N LYS A 81 2.43 3.79 -13.83
CA LYS A 81 2.12 4.34 -15.16
C LYS A 81 1.96 3.26 -16.23
N SER A 82 2.72 2.18 -16.11
CA SER A 82 2.64 1.05 -17.05
C SER A 82 1.27 0.38 -17.00
N ASP A 83 0.90 -0.30 -18.09
CA ASP A 83 -0.28 -1.17 -18.09
C ASP A 83 -0.02 -2.34 -17.14
N PHE A 84 -0.82 -2.41 -16.07
CA PHE A 84 -0.69 -3.46 -15.09
C PHE A 84 -0.99 -4.85 -15.68
N SER A 85 -1.88 -4.93 -16.66
CA SER A 85 -2.26 -6.19 -17.31
C SER A 85 -1.08 -6.77 -18.09
N GLU A 86 -0.31 -5.94 -18.78
CA GLU A 86 0.90 -6.38 -19.50
C GLU A 86 1.97 -6.92 -18.54
N LEU A 87 2.13 -6.30 -17.37
CA LEU A 87 3.06 -6.79 -16.34
C LEU A 87 2.61 -8.14 -15.76
N ILE A 88 1.30 -8.33 -15.55
CA ILE A 88 0.74 -9.61 -15.09
C ILE A 88 0.90 -10.69 -16.16
N GLU A 89 0.59 -10.40 -17.42
CA GLU A 89 0.73 -11.34 -18.54
C GLU A 89 2.18 -11.80 -18.68
N ALA A 90 3.14 -10.88 -18.65
CA ALA A 90 4.56 -11.22 -18.64
C ALA A 90 4.97 -12.07 -17.42
N GLY A 91 4.33 -11.84 -16.27
CA GLY A 91 4.44 -12.69 -15.07
C GLY A 91 3.97 -14.12 -15.27
N ILE A 92 2.81 -14.29 -15.88
CA ILE A 92 2.22 -15.59 -16.21
C ILE A 92 3.10 -16.33 -17.23
N ASP A 93 3.59 -15.61 -18.24
CA ASP A 93 4.43 -16.16 -19.32
C ASP A 93 5.88 -16.42 -18.90
N GLY A 94 6.28 -16.07 -17.67
CA GLY A 94 7.66 -16.20 -17.21
C GLY A 94 8.65 -15.31 -17.95
N SER A 95 8.18 -14.16 -18.46
CA SER A 95 8.93 -13.20 -19.26
C SER A 95 9.02 -11.80 -18.63
N LEU A 96 8.91 -11.73 -17.29
CA LEU A 96 9.04 -10.48 -16.52
C LEU A 96 10.36 -9.72 -16.76
N ASP A 97 11.41 -10.41 -17.19
CA ASP A 97 12.69 -9.81 -17.56
C ASP A 97 12.62 -8.93 -18.83
N LYS A 98 11.52 -9.00 -19.58
CA LYS A 98 11.31 -8.25 -20.83
C LYS A 98 10.44 -7.00 -20.67
N VAL A 99 9.87 -6.78 -19.49
CA VAL A 99 8.99 -5.63 -19.21
C VAL A 99 9.54 -4.81 -18.05
N ILE A 100 9.23 -3.52 -18.03
CA ILE A 100 9.67 -2.58 -16.99
C ILE A 100 8.45 -1.82 -16.49
N ALA A 101 8.31 -1.74 -15.16
CA ALA A 101 7.31 -0.89 -14.53
C ALA A 101 7.81 0.57 -14.47
N GLU A 102 7.09 1.46 -15.12
CA GLU A 102 7.28 2.91 -15.02
C GLU A 102 6.40 3.48 -13.92
N TRP A 103 6.96 4.45 -13.19
CA TRP A 103 6.31 5.03 -12.01
C TRP A 103 6.16 6.55 -12.15
N ASP A 104 5.04 7.07 -11.66
CA ASP A 104 4.87 8.49 -11.38
C ASP A 104 5.90 8.94 -10.33
N PRO A 105 6.71 9.98 -10.60
CA PRO A 105 7.72 10.45 -9.65
C PRO A 105 7.11 11.04 -8.38
N ARG A 106 5.84 11.47 -8.40
CA ARG A 106 5.14 12.01 -7.24
C ARG A 106 5.05 10.98 -6.12
N CYS A 107 5.02 11.47 -4.88
CA CYS A 107 4.72 10.67 -3.71
C CYS A 107 3.21 10.39 -3.65
N ALA A 108 2.84 9.19 -3.22
CA ALA A 108 1.47 8.82 -2.90
C ALA A 108 1.39 8.42 -1.42
N LEU A 109 0.38 8.92 -0.71
CA LEU A 109 0.13 8.59 0.69
C LEU A 109 -1.33 8.17 0.87
N GLY A 110 -1.53 6.95 1.38
CA GLY A 110 -2.83 6.37 1.70
C GLY A 110 -3.14 6.44 3.19
N VAL A 111 -4.32 6.92 3.54
CA VAL A 111 -4.86 6.93 4.91
C VAL A 111 -6.07 6.00 4.97
N VAL A 112 -6.06 5.05 5.92
CA VAL A 112 -7.17 4.12 6.10
C VAL A 112 -8.21 4.71 7.05
N LEU A 113 -9.47 4.66 6.62
CA LEU A 113 -10.64 4.87 7.48
C LEU A 113 -11.16 3.50 7.92
N ALA A 114 -11.33 3.31 9.23
CA ALA A 114 -11.80 2.08 9.83
C ALA A 114 -13.10 2.29 10.62
N SER A 115 -13.90 1.23 10.72
CA SER A 115 -15.11 1.20 11.53
C SER A 115 -14.80 1.28 13.02
N LYS A 116 -15.74 1.85 13.78
CA LYS A 116 -15.72 1.82 15.25
C LYS A 116 -15.53 0.39 15.75
N GLY A 117 -14.62 0.18 16.70
CA GLY A 117 -14.36 -1.14 17.30
C GLY A 117 -13.35 -2.00 16.54
N TYR A 118 -12.84 -1.59 15.39
CA TYR A 118 -11.64 -2.21 14.80
C TYR A 118 -10.43 -2.01 15.74
N PRO A 119 -9.57 -3.03 15.97
CA PRO A 119 -9.46 -4.30 15.24
C PRO A 119 -10.25 -5.49 15.80
N THR A 120 -11.01 -5.33 16.88
CA THR A 120 -11.65 -6.44 17.59
C THR A 120 -13.04 -6.77 17.05
N ALA A 121 -13.99 -5.86 17.22
CA ALA A 121 -15.40 -6.05 16.87
C ALA A 121 -15.91 -4.84 16.07
N PRO A 122 -15.59 -4.76 14.77
CA PRO A 122 -15.94 -3.60 13.96
C PRO A 122 -17.45 -3.52 13.74
N ARG A 123 -18.02 -2.35 14.01
CA ARG A 123 -19.41 -2.03 13.68
C ARG A 123 -19.59 -1.97 12.16
N LYS A 124 -20.74 -2.47 11.68
CA LYS A 124 -21.12 -2.54 10.26
C LYS A 124 -22.47 -1.88 10.07
N GLY A 125 -22.76 -1.48 8.83
CA GLY A 125 -24.05 -0.93 8.43
C GLY A 125 -24.15 0.60 8.57
N ASP A 126 -23.08 1.27 8.97
CA ASP A 126 -23.05 2.74 9.02
C ASP A 126 -23.01 3.28 7.59
N VAL A 127 -23.93 4.19 7.25
CA VAL A 127 -23.99 4.82 5.92
C VAL A 127 -22.73 5.66 5.68
N ILE A 128 -22.14 5.48 4.51
CA ILE A 128 -20.95 6.18 4.06
C ILE A 128 -21.38 7.26 3.05
N SER A 129 -20.96 8.50 3.30
CA SER A 129 -21.17 9.63 2.39
C SER A 129 -19.84 10.28 2.01
N GLY A 130 -19.85 11.03 0.89
CA GLY A 130 -18.69 11.81 0.46
C GLY A 130 -17.61 11.05 -0.32
N THR A 131 -17.85 9.79 -0.72
CA THR A 131 -16.88 8.97 -1.48
C THR A 131 -16.75 9.33 -2.95
N GLU A 132 -17.62 10.20 -3.46
CA GLU A 132 -17.66 10.70 -4.86
C GLU A 132 -16.39 11.50 -5.27
N LEU A 133 -15.48 11.73 -4.33
CA LEU A 133 -14.31 12.58 -4.52
C LEU A 133 -13.19 11.79 -5.18
N GLN A 134 -13.24 11.79 -6.50
CA GLN A 134 -12.09 11.48 -7.33
C GLN A 134 -11.62 12.79 -7.98
N GLY A 135 -10.32 13.03 -7.90
CA GLY A 135 -9.66 14.08 -8.64
C GLY A 135 -8.32 13.55 -9.15
N ASP A 136 -7.67 14.30 -10.02
CA ASP A 136 -6.41 13.85 -10.67
C ASP A 136 -5.32 13.46 -9.66
N ASP A 137 -5.39 13.99 -8.44
CA ASP A 137 -4.42 13.77 -7.37
C ASP A 137 -4.99 13.02 -6.15
N THR A 138 -6.18 12.44 -6.26
CA THR A 138 -6.82 11.75 -5.13
C THR A 138 -7.67 10.58 -5.59
N ILE A 139 -7.46 9.43 -4.96
CA ILE A 139 -8.16 8.19 -5.24
C ILE A 139 -8.71 7.62 -3.93
N THR A 140 -9.98 7.22 -3.93
CA THR A 140 -10.60 6.52 -2.80
C THR A 140 -10.76 5.04 -3.14
N PHE A 141 -10.01 4.17 -2.46
CA PHE A 141 -10.11 2.73 -2.60
C PHE A 141 -11.07 2.15 -1.56
N HIS A 142 -11.98 1.30 -2.00
CA HIS A 142 -12.94 0.62 -1.14
C HIS A 142 -12.36 -0.70 -0.62
N ALA A 143 -12.55 -0.95 0.69
CA ALA A 143 -12.23 -2.22 1.33
C ALA A 143 -13.52 -2.84 1.89
N GLY A 144 -13.79 -2.67 3.19
CA GLY A 144 -15.02 -3.15 3.83
C GLY A 144 -16.22 -2.25 3.58
N THR A 145 -16.68 -2.17 2.33
CA THR A 145 -17.95 -1.50 1.97
C THR A 145 -18.91 -2.44 1.25
N LYS A 146 -20.21 -2.15 1.28
CA LYS A 146 -21.22 -2.79 0.41
C LYS A 146 -22.38 -1.84 0.18
N PHE A 147 -23.24 -2.13 -0.79
CA PHE A 147 -24.56 -1.51 -0.87
C PHE A 147 -25.56 -2.26 0.02
N ASN A 148 -26.43 -1.54 0.72
CA ASN A 148 -27.57 -2.12 1.45
C ASN A 148 -28.81 -2.24 0.52
N ASP A 149 -29.92 -2.77 1.04
CA ASP A 149 -31.15 -2.98 0.28
C ASP A 149 -31.81 -1.68 -0.21
N LYS A 150 -31.43 -0.53 0.37
CA LYS A 150 -31.87 0.80 -0.05
C LYS A 150 -30.96 1.43 -1.12
N GLY A 151 -29.92 0.71 -1.54
CA GLY A 151 -28.92 1.22 -2.49
C GLY A 151 -27.90 2.18 -1.87
N GLU A 152 -27.81 2.26 -0.54
CA GLU A 152 -26.85 3.13 0.15
C GLU A 152 -25.52 2.39 0.37
N LEU A 153 -24.40 3.10 0.16
CA LEU A 153 -23.09 2.58 0.50
C LEU A 153 -22.93 2.53 2.03
N VAL A 154 -22.58 1.38 2.59
CA VAL A 154 -22.45 1.17 4.04
C VAL A 154 -21.15 0.45 4.40
N THR A 155 -20.70 0.63 5.65
CA THR A 155 -19.57 -0.13 6.22
C THR A 155 -19.91 -1.63 6.32
N SER A 156 -18.95 -2.49 5.97
CA SER A 156 -19.13 -3.96 5.95
C SER A 156 -17.95 -4.74 6.56
N GLY A 157 -16.88 -4.06 6.96
CA GLY A 157 -15.66 -4.66 7.49
C GLY A 157 -14.95 -3.79 8.55
N GLY A 158 -13.74 -4.20 8.93
CA GLY A 158 -12.91 -3.48 9.90
C GLY A 158 -12.29 -2.21 9.31
N ARG A 159 -11.45 -2.39 8.28
CA ARG A 159 -10.98 -1.29 7.43
C ARG A 159 -12.00 -1.07 6.33
N VAL A 160 -12.39 0.18 6.10
CA VAL A 160 -13.55 0.54 5.26
C VAL A 160 -13.06 1.15 3.95
N LEU A 161 -12.21 2.16 4.01
CA LEU A 161 -11.69 2.89 2.86
C LEU A 161 -10.18 3.14 3.02
N CYS A 162 -9.49 3.36 1.92
CA CYS A 162 -8.15 3.95 1.88
C CYS A 162 -8.16 5.15 0.94
N VAL A 163 -7.95 6.35 1.47
CA VAL A 163 -7.89 7.59 0.70
C VAL A 163 -6.44 7.90 0.39
N VAL A 164 -6.09 7.89 -0.89
CA VAL A 164 -4.74 8.16 -1.39
C VAL A 164 -4.68 9.57 -1.97
N GLY A 165 -3.71 10.37 -1.54
CA GLY A 165 -3.36 11.64 -2.16
C GLY A 165 -2.00 11.55 -2.87
N LEU A 166 -1.85 12.22 -4.02
CA LEU A 166 -0.60 12.33 -4.76
C LEU A 166 -0.05 13.75 -4.75
N GLY A 167 1.24 13.92 -4.46
CA GLY A 167 1.90 15.22 -4.44
C GLY A 167 3.39 15.13 -4.78
N ASP A 168 3.99 16.26 -5.13
CA ASP A 168 5.40 16.30 -5.55
C ASP A 168 6.36 15.88 -4.42
N ASP A 169 5.90 16.00 -3.18
CA ASP A 169 6.56 15.51 -1.98
C ASP A 169 5.54 14.84 -1.03
N LEU A 170 6.06 14.24 0.04
CA LEU A 170 5.24 13.52 1.01
C LEU A 170 4.32 14.46 1.83
N HIS A 171 4.70 15.72 2.05
CA HIS A 171 3.85 16.70 2.74
C HIS A 171 2.61 17.00 1.89
N GLN A 172 2.80 17.29 0.61
CA GLN A 172 1.71 17.58 -0.32
C GLN A 172 0.78 16.37 -0.52
N ALA A 173 1.35 15.17 -0.68
CA ALA A 173 0.58 13.93 -0.79
C ALA A 173 -0.28 13.72 0.47
N ARG A 174 0.29 13.96 1.65
CA ARG A 174 -0.42 13.91 2.93
C ARG A 174 -1.57 14.91 2.96
N ASP A 175 -1.30 16.19 2.69
CA ASP A 175 -2.30 17.25 2.77
C ASP A 175 -3.48 16.99 1.84
N LYS A 176 -3.23 16.52 0.62
CA LYS A 176 -4.27 16.12 -0.33
C LYS A 176 -5.10 14.94 0.19
N ALA A 177 -4.46 13.90 0.73
CA ALA A 177 -5.17 12.75 1.31
C ALA A 177 -6.10 13.16 2.47
N TYR A 178 -5.62 13.99 3.41
CA TYR A 178 -6.45 14.43 4.54
C TYR A 178 -7.54 15.42 4.12
N LYS A 179 -7.27 16.34 3.18
CA LYS A 179 -8.30 17.25 2.64
C LYS A 179 -9.43 16.51 1.94
N ALA A 180 -9.12 15.40 1.26
CA ALA A 180 -10.13 14.53 0.68
C ALA A 180 -10.90 13.74 1.75
N LEU A 181 -10.19 13.23 2.76
CA LEU A 181 -10.75 12.51 3.88
C LEU A 181 -11.76 13.35 4.67
N ASP A 182 -11.51 14.65 4.86
CA ASP A 182 -12.39 15.57 5.62
C ASP A 182 -13.84 15.65 5.07
N LYS A 183 -14.04 15.23 3.83
CA LYS A 183 -15.35 15.22 3.17
C LYS A 183 -16.07 13.87 3.27
N ILE A 184 -15.38 12.82 3.69
CA ILE A 184 -15.94 11.47 3.85
C ILE A 184 -16.48 11.33 5.28
N HIS A 185 -17.67 10.77 5.41
CA HIS A 185 -18.29 10.55 6.71
C HIS A 185 -18.98 9.20 6.81
N PHE A 186 -18.81 8.55 7.95
CA PHE A 186 -19.69 7.51 8.48
C PHE A 186 -19.59 7.51 10.00
N ASP A 187 -20.66 7.09 10.68
CA ASP A 187 -20.69 7.15 12.14
C ASP A 187 -19.53 6.33 12.75
N GLY A 188 -18.86 6.90 13.75
CA GLY A 188 -17.78 6.26 14.48
C GLY A 188 -16.52 5.95 13.67
N MET A 189 -16.31 6.61 12.52
CA MET A 189 -15.08 6.47 11.74
C MET A 189 -13.83 6.79 12.58
N GLN A 190 -12.77 5.99 12.40
CA GLN A 190 -11.48 6.19 13.03
C GLN A 190 -10.36 6.11 11.99
N TYR A 191 -9.41 7.03 12.08
CA TYR A 191 -8.21 7.11 11.24
C TYR A 191 -7.10 7.79 12.02
N ARG A 192 -5.85 7.52 11.65
CA ARG A 192 -4.68 8.21 12.22
C ARG A 192 -4.48 9.56 11.53
N LYS A 193 -3.92 10.54 12.24
CA LYS A 193 -3.62 11.89 11.72
C LYS A 193 -2.13 12.11 11.43
N ASP A 194 -1.30 11.11 11.69
CA ASP A 194 0.16 11.16 11.67
C ASP A 194 0.77 10.12 10.69
N ILE A 195 0.00 9.67 9.70
CA ILE A 195 0.54 8.82 8.62
C ILE A 195 1.66 9.57 7.90
N GLY A 196 2.82 8.92 7.74
CA GLY A 196 4.00 9.50 7.10
C GLY A 196 4.93 10.32 8.01
N HIS A 197 4.56 10.64 9.26
CA HIS A 197 5.29 11.61 10.10
C HIS A 197 6.77 11.29 10.38
N ARG A 198 7.21 10.03 10.23
CA ARG A 198 8.62 9.65 10.44
C ARG A 198 9.50 9.90 9.22
N ALA A 199 8.89 10.14 8.07
CA ALA A 199 9.54 10.41 6.79
C ALA A 199 9.36 11.86 6.34
N LEU A 200 8.56 12.65 7.06
CA LEU A 200 8.48 14.11 7.00
C LEU A 200 9.49 14.70 7.99
#